data_AF-A0A521L0G0-F1
#
_entry.id   AF-A0A521L0G0-F1
#
_cell.length_a   1.000
_cell.length_b   1.000
_cell.length_c   1.000
_cell.angle_alpha   90.00
_cell.angle_beta   90.00
_cell.angle_gamma   90.00
#
_symmetry.space_group_name_H-M   'P 1'
#
loop_
_entity.id
_entity.type
_entity.pdbx_description
1 polymer ?
#
loop_
_entity_poly.entity_id
_entity_poly.type
_entity_poly.pdbx_seq_one_letter_code
_entity_poly.pdbx_strand_id
1 'polypeptide(L)' 'MSDAKVDVKAEVRALLDRLPDDCTYADVQRGIAVLMWPKQSDGSLAPPKRVDPDEVKRRLREWMKSEKDK' A
#
# COMPACT_ATOMS: atom_id res chain seq x y z
N MET A 1 20.68 1.24 -20.19
CA MET A 1 20.67 0.44 -18.94
C MET A 1 19.26 -0.10 -18.82
N SER A 2 19.10 -1.40 -19.01
CA SER A 2 17.79 -2.05 -19.04
C SER A 2 17.13 -1.91 -17.67
N ASP A 3 15.92 -1.35 -17.62
CA ASP A 3 15.04 -1.41 -16.45
C ASP A 3 14.94 -2.88 -16.02
N ALA A 4 15.63 -3.24 -14.94
CA ALA A 4 15.38 -4.51 -14.28
C ALA A 4 13.97 -4.38 -13.70
N LYS A 5 12.98 -4.84 -14.48
CA LYS A 5 11.58 -4.86 -14.11
C LYS A 5 11.51 -5.58 -12.77
N VAL A 6 11.30 -4.80 -11.70
CA VAL A 6 11.18 -5.32 -10.33
C VAL A 6 10.18 -6.49 -10.39
N ASP A 7 10.64 -7.68 -10.02
CA ASP A 7 9.75 -8.83 -9.95
C ASP A 7 8.86 -8.66 -8.73
N VAL A 8 7.73 -7.97 -8.95
CA VAL A 8 6.70 -7.69 -7.95
C VAL A 8 6.28 -8.98 -7.24
N LYS A 9 6.26 -10.12 -7.94
CA LYS A 9 5.88 -11.39 -7.34
C LYS A 9 6.95 -11.90 -6.37
N ALA A 10 8.23 -11.69 -6.68
CA ALA A 10 9.32 -12.01 -5.77
C ALA A 10 9.28 -11.13 -4.51
N GLU A 11 9.01 -9.83 -4.64
CA GLU A 11 8.88 -8.94 -3.47
C GLU A 11 7.71 -9.31 -2.57
N VAL A 12 6.57 -9.67 -3.15
CA VAL A 12 5.39 -10.11 -2.38
C VAL A 12 5.69 -11.43 -1.68
N ARG A 13 6.35 -12.40 -2.33
CA ARG A 13 6.77 -13.64 -1.64
C ARG A 13 7.70 -13.37 -0.47
N ALA A 14 8.73 -12.55 -0.66
CA ALA A 14 9.65 -12.18 0.40
C ALA A 14 8.96 -11.40 1.54
N LEU A 15 7.85 -10.71 1.28
CA LEU A 15 7.00 -10.14 2.33
C LEU A 15 6.29 -11.22 3.12
N LEU A 16 5.64 -12.17 2.44
CA LEU A 16 4.93 -13.28 3.09
C LEU A 16 5.87 -14.15 3.92
N ASP A 17 7.08 -14.44 3.42
CA ASP A 17 8.10 -15.22 4.14
C ASP A 17 8.58 -14.56 5.45
N ARG A 18 8.35 -13.26 5.63
CA ARG A 18 8.71 -12.49 6.84
C ARG A 18 7.57 -12.34 7.83
N LEU A 19 6.33 -12.64 7.42
CA LEU A 19 5.18 -12.55 8.32
C LEU A 19 5.18 -13.75 9.28
N PRO A 20 4.63 -13.58 10.50
CA PRO A 20 4.41 -14.69 11.41
C PRO A 20 3.51 -15.77 10.80
N ASP A 21 3.68 -17.02 11.21
CA ASP A 21 2.84 -18.14 10.75
C ASP A 21 1.35 -17.96 11.12
N ASP A 22 1.07 -17.22 12.20
CA ASP A 22 -0.27 -16.86 12.66
C ASP A 22 -0.78 -15.52 12.11
N CYS A 23 -0.13 -14.97 11.07
CA CYS A 23 -0.53 -13.69 10.50
C CYS A 23 -1.97 -13.69 9.98
N THR A 24 -2.65 -12.57 10.20
CA THR A 24 -4.02 -12.37 9.72
C THR A 24 -4.04 -11.74 8.33
N TYR A 25 -5.20 -11.79 7.67
CA TYR A 25 -5.40 -11.03 6.42
C TYR A 25 -5.11 -9.53 6.58
N ALA A 26 -5.38 -8.96 7.76
CA ALA A 26 -5.08 -7.56 8.04
C ALA A 26 -3.56 -7.28 8.05
N ASP A 27 -2.76 -8.23 8.54
CA ASP A 27 -1.30 -8.12 8.57
C ASP A 27 -0.71 -8.18 7.15
N VAL A 28 -1.22 -9.09 6.32
CA VAL A 28 -0.84 -9.18 4.90
C VAL A 28 -1.20 -7.88 4.16
N GLN A 29 -2.42 -7.38 4.33
CA GLN A 29 -2.86 -6.12 3.74
C GLN A 29 -1.99 -4.95 4.17
N ARG A 30 -1.64 -4.88 5.46
CA ARG A 30 -0.74 -3.86 6.01
C ARG A 30 0.66 -3.96 5.39
N GLY A 31 1.20 -5.16 5.29
CA GLY A 31 2.50 -5.42 4.66
C GLY A 31 2.53 -4.94 3.21
N ILE A 32 1.51 -5.27 2.42
CA ILE A 32 1.38 -4.80 1.03
C ILE A 32 1.24 -3.28 0.97
N ALA A 33 0.43 -2.67 1.85
CA ALA A 33 0.28 -1.21 1.89
C ALA A 33 1.60 -0.49 2.17
N VAL A 34 2.45 -1.04 3.04
CA VAL A 34 3.80 -0.52 3.30
C VAL A 34 4.73 -0.74 2.10
N LEU A 35 4.65 -1.89 1.42
CA LEU A 35 5.46 -2.18 0.24
C LEU A 35 5.18 -1.17 -0.90
N MET A 36 3.91 -0.82 -1.11
CA MET A 36 3.47 0.15 -2.11
C MET A 36 3.67 1.62 -1.67
N TRP A 37 4.05 1.86 -0.43
CA TRP A 37 4.19 3.22 0.08
C TRP A 37 5.33 3.95 -0.65
N PRO A 38 5.15 5.22 -1.05
CA PRO A 38 6.20 5.97 -1.73
C PRO A 38 7.48 6.01 -0.88
N LYS A 39 8.60 5.55 -1.45
CA LYS A 39 9.90 5.57 -0.79
C LYS A 39 10.70 6.77 -1.26
N GLN A 40 11.49 7.35 -0.36
CA GLN A 40 12.48 8.35 -0.67
C GLN A 40 13.71 7.71 -1.33
N SER A 41 14.62 8.52 -1.85
CA SER A 41 15.85 8.05 -2.51
C SER A 41 16.78 7.26 -1.59
N ASP A 42 16.65 7.44 -0.27
CA ASP A 42 17.39 6.69 0.76
C ASP A 42 16.66 5.40 1.21
N GLY A 43 15.53 5.06 0.61
CA GLY A 43 14.72 3.89 0.95
C GLY A 43 13.80 4.07 2.16
N SER A 44 13.84 5.22 2.84
CA SER A 44 12.89 5.54 3.91
C SER A 44 11.49 5.76 3.36
N LEU A 45 10.46 5.49 4.18
CA LEU A 45 9.09 5.78 3.80
C LEU A 45 8.89 7.30 3.73
N ALA A 46 8.31 7.80 2.64
CA ALA A 46 7.96 9.21 2.54
C ALA A 46 6.98 9.57 3.66
N PRO A 47 7.15 10.71 4.35
CA PRO A 47 6.23 11.13 5.38
C PRO A 47 4.81 11.24 4.80
N PRO A 48 3.76 10.90 5.59
CA PRO A 48 2.39 11.03 5.13
C PRO A 48 2.14 12.48 4.70
N LYS A 49 1.78 12.68 3.42
CA LYS A 49 1.32 13.98 2.98
C LYS A 49 -0.01 14.26 3.68
N ARG A 50 -0.08 15.36 4.41
CA ARG A 50 -1.38 15.86 4.92
C ARG A 50 -2.24 16.16 3.70
N VAL A 51 -3.32 15.39 3.56
CA VAL A 51 -4.34 15.64 2.55
C VAL A 51 -5.26 16.71 3.10
N ASP A 52 -5.68 17.63 2.24
CA ASP A 52 -6.66 18.64 2.62
C ASP A 52 -7.96 17.96 3.13
N PRO A 53 -8.54 18.42 4.26
CA PRO A 53 -9.74 17.82 4.82
C PRO A 53 -10.91 17.70 3.83
N ASP A 54 -11.06 18.64 2.89
CA ASP A 54 -12.15 18.61 1.92
C ASP A 54 -11.89 17.60 0.80
N GLU A 55 -10.63 17.40 0.43
CA GLU A 55 -10.23 16.33 -0.49
C GLU A 55 -10.47 14.95 0.14
N VAL A 56 -10.22 14.79 1.44
CA VAL A 56 -10.56 13.56 2.18
C VAL A 56 -12.07 13.31 2.14
N LYS A 57 -12.90 14.33 2.44
CA LYS A 57 -14.37 14.21 2.37
C LYS A 57 -14.86 13.88 0.96
N ARG A 58 -14.24 14.42 -0.08
CA ARG A 58 -14.59 14.12 -1.48
C ARG A 58 -14.35 12.65 -1.80
N ARG A 59 -13.15 12.15 -1.52
CA ARG A 59 -12.78 10.74 -1.74
C ARG A 59 -13.68 9.78 -0.95
N LEU A 60 -13.98 10.12 0.30
CA LEU A 60 -14.86 9.31 1.15
C LEU A 60 -16.28 9.21 0.57
N ARG A 61 -16.83 10.32 0.07
CA ARG A 61 -18.15 10.34 -0.59
C ARG A 61 -18.16 9.51 -1.87
N GLU A 62 -17.12 9.61 -2.69
CA GLU A 62 -16.99 8.82 -3.91
C GLU A 62 -16.90 7.32 -3.63
N TRP A 63 -16.11 6.93 -2.63
CA TRP A 63 -15.99 5.54 -2.22
C TRP A 63 -17.32 4.98 -1.67
N MET A 64 -17.98 5.72 -0.78
CA MET A 64 -19.30 5.36 -0.24
C MET A 64 -20.37 5.19 -1.33
N LYS A 65 -20.26 5.96 -2.43
CA LYS A 65 -21.13 5.81 -3.59
C LYS A 65 -20.80 4.52 -4.35
N SER A 66 -19.52 4.25 -4.60
CA SER A 66 -19.07 3.03 -5.29
C SER A 66 -19.38 1.72 -4.56
N GLU A 67 -19.53 1.76 -3.23
CA GLU A 67 -19.93 0.59 -2.42
C GLU A 67 -21.45 0.37 -2.41
N LYS A 68 -22.25 1.40 -2.70
CA LYS A 68 -23.71 1.28 -2.83
C LYS A 68 -24.14 0.81 -4.22
N ASP A 69 -23.31 1.06 -5.23
CA ASP A 69 -23.57 0.69 -6.62
C ASP A 69 -23.03 -0.72 -6.98
N LYS A 70 -22.55 -1.49 -5.99
CA LYS A 70 -22.12 -2.90 -6.09
C LYS A 70 -23.16 -3.82 -5.48
#